data_AF-A0A5N5PDJ5-F1
#
_entry.id   AF-A0A5N5PDJ5-F1
#
_cell.length_a   1.000
_cell.length_b   1.000
_cell.length_c   1.000
_cell.angle_alpha   90.00
_cell.angle_beta   90.00
_cell.angle_gamma   90.00
#
_symmetry.space_group_name_H-M   'P 1'
#
loop_
_entity.id
_entity.type
_entity.pdbx_description
1 polymer ?
#
loop_
_entity_poly.entity_id
_entity_poly.type
_entity_poly.pdbx_seq_one_letter_code
_entity_poly.pdbx_strand_id
1 'polypeptide(L)'
;MSVSNFTASAHSLVAVENVQLRGLAFRDSYYENCAASSWRVHWRTSVFNELRSLESSVTHFRCNGEITFKATAGLTGVLMAVFENHIAGRVTVYSVPGCPQCLQAKAALQALNLPVCEVDVSHDAAVRAWLDKMTGSSTVPQIFFNNVHIGGNEILQNLTPDELEPLVRMVKEKPVPPDTLPLPAGNSLESEERDRGAITASELSEALRNLIMKLYSDHLSADGKSVDYKAMSKSTCYERYCELAVYLQRVELLSLSHEERLAFFINVYNALVIHGYLRLGFPKNMWQRYRFFNYVSYLIGGEVFTLQDIENGVLRGNRKGIAQLLKPFSKNDPRLQVALPEAEPLIHFALNCGAKGCPPIRAYTPKDIGSQLRTAAEAFLEADDGCIVDSMKREVKLSQIFKWYKADFGDTDEKLLNWVLNHMRASQKKTSLKTLLSTGNVKVRYMPYDWSTNSSH
;
A
#
# COMPACT_ATOMS: atom_id res chain seq x y z
N MET A 1 -26.19 35.60 47.93
CA MET A 1 -27.53 35.70 47.31
C MET A 1 -27.36 35.53 45.80
N SER A 2 -27.97 34.45 45.23
CA SER A 2 -28.40 34.26 43.82
C SER A 2 -27.39 34.62 42.72
N VAL A 3 -26.76 33.75 41.92
CA VAL A 3 -27.13 32.50 41.18
C VAL A 3 -28.48 32.53 40.44
N SER A 4 -28.39 32.74 39.13
CA SER A 4 -29.35 32.30 38.09
C SER A 4 -28.53 32.00 36.82
N ASN A 5 -28.25 30.73 36.52
CA ASN A 5 -29.08 29.79 35.74
C ASN A 5 -28.77 29.84 34.24
N PHE A 6 -28.00 28.86 33.76
CA PHE A 6 -28.30 28.18 32.51
C PHE A 6 -28.13 26.68 32.71
N THR A 7 -29.23 25.98 32.45
CA THR A 7 -29.50 24.57 32.69
C THR A 7 -28.90 23.70 31.58
N ALA A 8 -28.05 22.73 31.96
CA ALA A 8 -27.78 21.55 31.15
C ALA A 8 -28.35 20.33 31.89
N SER A 9 -29.41 19.76 31.31
CA SER A 9 -30.06 18.53 31.75
C SER A 9 -29.19 17.33 31.41
N ALA A 10 -28.56 16.73 32.41
CA ALA A 10 -28.08 15.36 32.39
C ALA A 10 -29.17 14.44 32.97
N HIS A 11 -29.43 13.29 32.33
CA HIS A 11 -29.92 12.00 32.87
C HIS A 11 -30.50 11.18 31.70
N SER A 12 -29.81 10.13 31.23
CA SER A 12 -30.08 8.70 31.50
C SER A 12 -29.01 7.93 30.69
N LEU A 13 -28.17 7.00 31.17
CA LEU A 13 -28.27 5.79 32.01
C LEU A 13 -29.22 4.71 31.48
N VAL A 14 -28.63 3.52 31.23
CA VAL A 14 -29.19 2.18 30.92
C VAL A 14 -29.41 1.92 29.41
N ALA A 15 -28.94 0.84 28.76
CA ALA A 15 -28.69 -0.54 29.20
C ALA A 15 -27.42 -1.17 28.60
N VAL A 16 -26.66 -1.88 29.45
CA VAL A 16 -25.69 -2.90 29.04
C VAL A 16 -26.44 -4.22 29.08
N GLU A 17 -26.75 -4.81 27.92
CA GLU A 17 -27.12 -6.22 27.87
C GLU A 17 -25.85 -7.07 27.77
N ASN A 18 -25.67 -7.91 28.79
CA ASN A 18 -24.67 -8.96 28.84
C ASN A 18 -24.95 -9.98 27.74
N VAL A 19 -24.09 -10.07 26.72
CA VAL A 19 -23.98 -11.28 25.90
C VAL A 19 -22.86 -12.13 26.49
N GLN A 20 -23.26 -13.07 27.32
CA GLN A 20 -22.41 -14.10 27.91
C GLN A 20 -22.30 -15.25 26.90
N LEU A 21 -21.27 -15.25 26.05
CA LEU A 21 -20.98 -16.42 25.22
C LEU A 21 -20.12 -17.41 26.02
N ARG A 22 -20.84 -18.39 26.58
CA ARG A 22 -20.31 -19.66 27.08
C ARG A 22 -19.68 -20.46 25.94
N GLY A 23 -18.49 -21.00 26.21
CA GLY A 23 -18.12 -22.37 25.86
C GLY A 23 -17.82 -22.66 24.40
N LEU A 24 -16.52 -22.68 24.06
CA LEU A 24 -15.96 -23.75 23.25
C LEU A 24 -14.72 -24.27 23.98
N ALA A 25 -14.97 -25.30 24.79
CA ALA A 25 -13.94 -26.16 25.34
C ALA A 25 -13.42 -27.06 24.21
N PHE A 26 -12.12 -27.03 23.94
CA PHE A 26 -11.46 -28.16 23.31
C PHE A 26 -10.72 -28.92 24.41
N ARG A 27 -11.33 -30.03 24.84
CA ARG A 27 -10.75 -31.06 25.68
C ARG A 27 -10.31 -32.21 24.78
N ASP A 28 -9.03 -32.60 24.95
CA ASP A 28 -8.53 -33.97 25.04
C ASP A 28 -8.57 -34.87 23.79
N SER A 29 -7.56 -35.66 23.41
CA SER A 29 -6.19 -36.01 23.87
C SER A 29 -5.61 -36.91 22.75
N TYR A 30 -4.31 -37.15 22.57
CA TYR A 30 -3.40 -38.09 23.28
C TYR A 30 -2.01 -37.88 22.63
N TYR A 31 -0.86 -37.81 23.30
CA TYR A 31 -0.29 -38.73 24.29
C TYR A 31 0.66 -38.05 25.29
N GLU A 32 0.81 -38.73 26.41
CA GLU A 32 1.56 -38.42 27.62
C GLU A 32 3.09 -38.60 27.53
N ASN A 33 3.75 -37.91 28.48
CA ASN A 33 4.97 -38.28 29.21
C ASN A 33 6.33 -38.23 28.51
N CYS A 34 7.03 -37.10 28.69
CA CYS A 34 8.37 -37.12 29.28
C CYS A 34 8.63 -35.82 30.06
N ALA A 35 9.08 -35.99 31.30
CA ALA A 35 9.52 -34.93 32.19
C ALA A 35 10.79 -34.23 31.67
N ALA A 36 10.93 -32.95 32.04
CA ALA A 36 12.13 -32.11 31.93
C ALA A 36 12.65 -31.81 30.51
N SER A 37 12.22 -30.67 29.95
CA SER A 37 13.11 -29.75 29.25
C SER A 37 12.42 -28.40 29.01
N SER A 38 13.15 -27.33 29.29
CA SER A 38 12.74 -25.94 29.09
C SER A 38 12.36 -25.65 27.64
N TRP A 39 11.22 -24.98 27.41
CA TRP A 39 10.99 -24.28 26.15
C TRP A 39 10.61 -22.83 26.42
N ARG A 40 11.62 -21.97 26.24
CA ARG A 40 11.56 -20.52 26.32
C ARG A 40 11.08 -20.03 24.95
N VAL A 41 9.79 -19.72 24.80
CA VAL A 41 9.30 -19.04 23.58
C VAL A 41 9.92 -17.64 23.56
N HIS A 42 10.87 -17.42 22.65
CA HIS A 42 11.44 -16.10 22.40
C HIS A 42 10.40 -15.24 21.68
N TRP A 43 9.68 -14.44 22.46
CA TRP A 43 9.03 -13.24 21.92
C TRP A 43 10.13 -12.23 21.59
N ARG A 44 10.19 -11.73 20.35
CA ARG A 44 11.03 -10.56 20.03
C ARG A 44 10.54 -9.40 20.90
N THR A 45 11.41 -8.91 21.77
CA THR A 45 11.23 -7.82 22.75
C THR A 45 10.80 -6.47 22.16
N SER A 46 10.67 -6.36 20.83
CA SER A 46 10.24 -5.13 20.14
C SER A 46 8.73 -4.89 20.26
N VAL A 47 7.90 -5.93 20.15
CA VAL A 47 6.42 -5.81 20.26
C VAL A 47 5.98 -5.44 21.68
N PHE A 48 6.76 -5.86 22.69
CA PHE A 48 6.47 -5.61 24.10
C PHE A 48 6.77 -4.17 24.53
N ASN A 49 7.66 -3.46 23.82
CA ASN A 49 8.06 -2.09 24.16
C ASN A 49 7.14 -1.03 23.52
N GLU A 50 6.51 -1.31 22.36
CA GLU A 50 5.54 -0.40 21.73
C GLU A 50 4.18 -0.39 22.44
N LEU A 51 3.78 -1.50 23.05
CA LEU A 51 2.59 -1.53 23.91
C LEU A 51 2.77 -0.72 25.21
N ARG A 52 4.02 -0.46 25.63
CA ARG A 52 4.34 0.34 26.81
C ARG A 52 4.33 1.86 26.52
N SER A 53 4.43 2.28 25.26
CA SER A 53 4.46 3.72 24.90
C SER A 53 3.07 4.35 24.65
N LEU A 54 2.00 3.57 24.80
CA LEU A 54 0.60 4.03 24.74
C LEU A 54 0.00 4.16 26.16
N GLU A 55 0.71 4.82 27.07
CA GLU A 55 0.18 5.19 28.38
C GLU A 55 -0.58 6.52 28.30
N SER A 56 -1.90 6.46 28.21
CA SER A 56 -2.76 7.48 28.84
C SER A 56 -4.21 7.05 29.08
N SER A 57 -4.54 5.74 29.15
CA SER A 57 -5.90 5.29 29.55
C SER A 57 -5.98 3.81 30.01
N VAL A 58 -5.03 3.33 30.81
CA VAL A 58 -5.14 1.99 31.45
C VAL A 58 -5.26 2.16 32.97
N THR A 59 -6.48 2.14 33.49
CA THR A 59 -6.72 2.05 34.94
C THR A 59 -6.41 0.64 35.41
N HIS A 60 -5.40 0.51 36.26
CA HIS A 60 -4.94 -0.74 36.83
C HIS A 60 -5.89 -1.22 37.93
N PHE A 61 -6.31 -2.48 37.88
CA PHE A 61 -6.73 -3.24 39.06
C PHE A 61 -5.78 -4.42 39.26
N ARG A 62 -5.33 -4.60 40.50
CA ARG A 62 -4.40 -5.67 40.87
C ARG A 62 -5.11 -6.64 41.79
N CYS A 63 -5.31 -7.88 41.34
CA CYS A 63 -5.55 -9.01 42.23
C CYS A 63 -4.98 -10.29 41.61
N ASN A 64 -4.03 -10.91 42.30
CA ASN A 64 -3.49 -12.26 42.09
C ASN A 64 -3.02 -12.67 40.69
N GLY A 65 -2.01 -11.98 40.15
CA GLY A 65 -1.03 -12.61 39.24
C GLY A 65 -1.40 -12.77 37.76
N GLU A 66 -2.61 -12.40 37.33
CA GLU A 66 -2.98 -12.36 35.91
C GLU A 66 -3.24 -10.92 35.44
N ILE A 67 -2.67 -10.55 34.29
CA ILE A 67 -2.96 -9.28 33.61
C ILE A 67 -4.03 -9.56 32.56
N THR A 68 -5.27 -9.12 32.82
CA THR A 68 -6.36 -9.11 31.82
C THR A 68 -6.49 -7.70 31.22
N PHE A 69 -6.39 -7.59 29.90
CA PHE A 69 -6.58 -6.33 29.17
C PHE A 69 -8.05 -6.16 28.79
N LYS A 70 -8.66 -5.02 29.13
CA LYS A 70 -9.96 -4.60 28.58
C LYS A 70 -9.69 -3.60 27.46
N ALA A 71 -9.72 -4.05 26.21
CA ALA A 71 -9.63 -3.17 25.05
C ALA A 71 -10.92 -2.34 24.91
N THR A 72 -10.80 -1.05 24.64
CA THR A 72 -11.94 -0.19 24.29
C THR A 72 -12.45 -0.53 22.90
N ALA A 73 -13.78 -0.63 22.77
CA ALA A 73 -14.51 -1.20 21.62
C ALA A 73 -14.17 -0.60 20.23
N GLY A 74 -13.51 0.58 20.17
CA GLY A 74 -13.14 1.23 18.91
C GLY A 74 -11.86 0.70 18.24
N LEU A 75 -10.88 0.22 19.02
CA LEU A 75 -9.61 -0.28 18.48
C LEU A 75 -9.68 -1.75 18.05
N THR A 76 -10.52 -2.55 18.71
CA THR A 76 -10.84 -3.91 18.28
C THR A 76 -11.59 -3.94 16.96
N GLY A 77 -12.46 -2.98 16.66
CA GLY A 77 -13.20 -2.96 15.40
C GLY A 77 -12.33 -2.76 14.15
N VAL A 78 -11.33 -1.87 14.23
CA VAL A 78 -10.41 -1.61 13.10
C VAL A 78 -9.35 -2.70 12.96
N LEU A 79 -8.85 -3.24 14.08
CA LEU A 79 -7.91 -4.36 14.03
C LEU A 79 -8.60 -5.65 13.54
N MET A 80 -9.81 -5.96 14.03
CA MET A 80 -10.56 -7.14 13.59
C MET A 80 -11.03 -7.04 12.13
N ALA A 81 -11.45 -5.85 11.66
CA ALA A 81 -11.81 -5.65 10.25
C ALA A 81 -10.62 -5.79 9.28
N VAL A 82 -9.39 -5.59 9.74
CA VAL A 82 -8.16 -5.82 8.96
C VAL A 82 -7.76 -7.31 8.96
N PHE A 83 -8.20 -8.10 9.96
CA PHE A 83 -7.90 -9.53 10.06
C PHE A 83 -9.04 -10.47 9.62
N GLU A 84 -10.26 -9.98 9.40
CA GLU A 84 -11.43 -10.83 9.09
C GLU A 84 -11.46 -11.43 7.67
N ASN A 85 -10.51 -11.11 6.78
CA ASN A 85 -10.46 -11.67 5.41
C ASN A 85 -9.10 -12.26 5.02
N HIS A 86 -8.29 -12.72 5.98
CA HIS A 86 -7.10 -13.50 5.62
C HIS A 86 -7.53 -14.92 5.23
N ILE A 87 -7.44 -15.24 3.94
CA ILE A 87 -7.74 -16.57 3.41
C ILE A 87 -6.41 -17.24 3.06
N ALA A 88 -6.10 -18.34 3.73
CA ALA A 88 -4.84 -19.05 3.52
C ALA A 88 -4.83 -19.88 2.21
N GLY A 89 -6.01 -20.32 1.75
CA GLY A 89 -6.22 -21.18 0.59
C GLY A 89 -6.73 -20.43 -0.65
N ARG A 90 -7.27 -21.18 -1.62
CA ARG A 90 -7.77 -20.67 -2.90
C ARG A 90 -9.03 -21.41 -3.34
N VAL A 91 -10.01 -20.69 -3.89
CA VAL A 91 -11.11 -21.28 -4.68
C VAL A 91 -10.84 -21.01 -6.16
N THR A 92 -10.88 -22.03 -7.00
CA THR A 92 -10.66 -21.91 -8.45
C THR A 92 -11.91 -22.32 -9.21
N VAL A 93 -12.33 -21.52 -10.19
CA VAL A 93 -13.49 -21.79 -11.04
C VAL A 93 -13.09 -21.74 -12.50
N TYR A 94 -13.13 -22.90 -13.17
CA TYR A 94 -12.95 -22.99 -14.62
C TYR A 94 -14.27 -22.65 -15.31
N SER A 95 -14.26 -21.64 -16.19
CA SER A 95 -15.46 -21.03 -16.76
C SER A 95 -15.32 -20.76 -18.27
N VAL A 96 -16.43 -20.39 -18.91
CA VAL A 96 -16.46 -19.85 -20.27
C VAL A 96 -17.22 -18.51 -20.25
N PRO A 97 -16.75 -17.46 -20.96
CA PRO A 97 -17.42 -16.17 -21.02
C PRO A 97 -18.87 -16.30 -21.47
N GLY A 98 -19.76 -15.58 -20.79
CA GLY A 98 -21.20 -15.58 -21.11
C GLY A 98 -21.97 -16.83 -20.66
N CYS A 99 -21.34 -17.81 -19.99
CA CYS A 99 -22.03 -18.97 -19.45
C CYS A 99 -22.86 -18.60 -18.19
N PRO A 100 -24.21 -18.76 -18.20
CA PRO A 100 -25.05 -18.41 -17.05
C PRO A 100 -24.73 -19.22 -15.79
N GLN A 101 -24.41 -20.50 -15.93
CA GLN A 101 -24.07 -21.38 -14.79
C GLN A 101 -22.73 -21.00 -14.14
N CYS A 102 -21.76 -20.50 -14.92
CA CYS A 102 -20.50 -19.99 -14.38
C CYS A 102 -20.72 -18.70 -13.58
N LEU A 103 -21.60 -17.82 -14.06
CA LEU A 103 -21.95 -16.58 -13.34
C LEU A 103 -22.65 -16.88 -12.01
N GLN A 104 -23.58 -17.83 -12.00
CA GLN A 104 -24.29 -18.25 -10.79
C GLN A 104 -23.36 -18.88 -9.75
N ALA A 105 -22.44 -19.76 -10.18
CA ALA A 105 -21.48 -20.38 -9.28
C ALA A 105 -20.56 -19.33 -8.61
N LYS A 106 -20.05 -18.37 -9.39
CA LYS A 106 -19.21 -17.28 -8.87
C LYS A 106 -19.96 -16.39 -7.88
N ALA A 107 -21.22 -16.05 -8.18
CA ALA A 107 -22.07 -15.26 -7.29
C ALA A 107 -22.33 -15.99 -5.95
N ALA A 108 -22.56 -17.31 -5.98
CA ALA A 108 -22.75 -18.11 -4.78
C ALA A 108 -21.48 -18.16 -3.92
N LEU A 109 -20.30 -18.34 -4.52
CA LEU A 109 -19.02 -18.34 -3.81
C LEU A 109 -18.67 -16.95 -3.22
N GLN A 110 -18.99 -15.88 -3.94
CA GLN A 110 -18.85 -14.51 -3.45
C GLN A 110 -19.78 -14.22 -2.26
N ALA A 111 -21.00 -14.75 -2.26
CA ALA A 111 -21.93 -14.64 -1.12
C ALA A 111 -21.40 -15.31 0.16
N LEU A 112 -20.45 -16.26 0.02
CA LEU A 112 -19.76 -16.92 1.13
C LEU A 112 -18.50 -16.18 1.60
N ASN A 113 -18.24 -14.97 1.08
CA ASN A 113 -17.01 -14.20 1.30
C ASN A 113 -15.74 -14.95 0.90
N LEU A 114 -15.80 -15.79 -0.13
CA LEU A 114 -14.63 -16.47 -0.69
C LEU A 114 -14.21 -15.80 -2.01
N PRO A 115 -12.97 -15.29 -2.12
CA PRO A 115 -12.42 -14.78 -3.36
C PRO A 115 -12.20 -15.94 -4.33
N VAL A 116 -12.64 -15.75 -5.57
CA VAL A 116 -12.62 -16.78 -6.61
C VAL A 116 -11.56 -16.45 -7.64
N CYS A 117 -10.66 -17.41 -7.88
CA CYS A 117 -9.72 -17.38 -9.00
C CYS A 117 -10.41 -17.99 -10.23
N GLU A 118 -10.80 -17.15 -11.18
CA GLU A 118 -11.46 -17.58 -12.41
C GLU A 118 -10.46 -17.98 -13.49
N VAL A 119 -10.77 -19.06 -14.19
CA VAL A 119 -9.96 -19.61 -15.26
C VAL A 119 -10.81 -19.78 -16.50
N ASP A 120 -10.58 -18.93 -17.50
CA ASP A 120 -11.27 -19.04 -18.79
C ASP A 120 -10.69 -20.21 -19.62
N VAL A 121 -11.53 -21.21 -19.91
CA VAL A 121 -11.16 -22.37 -20.74
C VAL A 121 -11.63 -22.23 -22.19
N SER A 122 -12.23 -21.10 -22.57
CA SER A 122 -12.85 -20.88 -23.88
C SER A 122 -11.88 -21.04 -25.04
N HIS A 123 -10.64 -20.60 -24.85
CA HIS A 123 -9.60 -20.53 -25.86
C HIS A 123 -8.41 -21.47 -25.63
N ASP A 124 -8.42 -22.28 -24.57
CA ASP A 124 -7.31 -23.18 -24.24
C ASP A 124 -7.71 -24.66 -24.28
N ALA A 125 -7.39 -25.31 -25.39
CA ALA A 125 -7.72 -26.72 -25.64
C ALA A 125 -6.92 -27.68 -24.75
N ALA A 126 -5.69 -27.34 -24.36
CA ALA A 126 -4.87 -28.18 -23.49
C ALA A 126 -5.49 -28.29 -22.09
N VAL A 127 -6.12 -27.21 -21.66
CA VAL A 127 -6.73 -27.03 -20.34
C VAL A 127 -8.07 -27.72 -20.27
N ARG A 128 -8.87 -27.61 -21.32
CA ARG A 128 -10.08 -28.41 -21.45
C ARG A 128 -9.78 -29.91 -21.43
N ALA A 129 -8.77 -30.35 -22.18
CA ALA A 129 -8.37 -31.76 -22.22
C ALA A 129 -7.84 -32.24 -20.87
N TRP A 130 -7.10 -31.39 -20.16
CA TRP A 130 -6.63 -31.69 -18.81
C TRP A 130 -7.77 -31.69 -17.79
N LEU A 131 -8.69 -30.72 -17.87
CA LEU A 131 -9.83 -30.60 -16.98
C LEU A 131 -10.72 -31.82 -17.14
N ASP A 132 -11.01 -32.23 -18.37
CA ASP A 132 -11.75 -33.45 -18.70
C ASP A 132 -11.05 -34.70 -18.14
N LYS A 133 -9.72 -34.78 -18.23
CA LYS A 133 -8.94 -35.89 -17.65
C LYS A 133 -8.99 -35.93 -16.12
N MET A 134 -9.03 -34.77 -15.46
CA MET A 134 -9.00 -34.64 -13.99
C MET A 134 -10.39 -34.78 -13.36
N THR A 135 -11.42 -34.24 -14.00
CA THR A 135 -12.80 -34.17 -13.47
C THR A 135 -13.72 -35.23 -14.08
N GLY A 136 -13.31 -35.85 -15.19
CA GLY A 136 -14.16 -36.72 -16.02
C GLY A 136 -15.28 -35.97 -16.74
N SER A 137 -15.21 -34.63 -16.82
CA SER A 137 -16.27 -33.80 -17.37
C SER A 137 -15.73 -32.63 -18.21
N SER A 138 -16.30 -32.49 -19.41
CA SER A 138 -16.01 -31.39 -20.34
C SER A 138 -16.94 -30.18 -20.15
N THR A 139 -17.85 -30.22 -19.18
CA THR A 139 -18.80 -29.13 -18.90
C THR A 139 -18.18 -28.08 -17.97
N VAL A 140 -18.66 -26.84 -18.07
CA VAL A 140 -18.28 -25.73 -17.19
C VAL A 140 -19.53 -25.19 -16.45
N PRO A 141 -19.40 -24.67 -15.22
CA PRO A 141 -18.16 -24.47 -14.48
C PRO A 141 -17.59 -25.77 -13.89
N GLN A 142 -16.29 -25.79 -13.57
CA GLN A 142 -15.70 -26.79 -12.67
C GLN A 142 -15.03 -26.07 -11.49
N ILE A 143 -15.42 -26.41 -10.27
CA ILE A 143 -15.08 -25.67 -9.06
C ILE A 143 -14.15 -26.49 -8.17
N PHE A 144 -13.12 -25.83 -7.64
CA PHE A 144 -12.14 -26.43 -6.73
C PHE A 144 -11.94 -25.57 -5.49
N PHE A 145 -11.83 -26.21 -4.33
CA PHE A 145 -11.40 -25.60 -3.07
C PHE A 145 -10.03 -26.20 -2.73
N ASN A 146 -8.96 -25.42 -2.88
CA ASN A 146 -7.59 -25.92 -2.91
C ASN A 146 -7.47 -27.08 -3.93
N ASN A 147 -7.28 -28.32 -3.47
CA ASN A 147 -7.16 -29.52 -4.32
C ASN A 147 -8.46 -30.32 -4.42
N VAL A 148 -9.50 -29.92 -3.69
CA VAL A 148 -10.75 -30.67 -3.63
C VAL A 148 -11.64 -30.23 -4.79
N HIS A 149 -11.89 -31.15 -5.72
CA HIS A 149 -12.84 -30.95 -6.81
C HIS A 149 -14.26 -31.07 -6.28
N ILE A 150 -15.07 -30.03 -6.52
CA ILE A 150 -16.49 -29.98 -6.11
C ILE A 150 -17.41 -30.36 -7.27
N GLY A 151 -17.00 -30.07 -8.50
CA GLY A 151 -17.82 -30.30 -9.70
C GLY A 151 -18.46 -29.03 -10.24
N GLY A 152 -19.63 -29.18 -10.87
CA GLY A 152 -20.33 -28.11 -11.56
C GLY A 152 -21.24 -27.25 -10.68
N ASN A 153 -21.91 -26.28 -11.30
CA ASN A 153 -22.80 -25.35 -10.60
C ASN A 153 -23.91 -26.08 -9.83
N GLU A 154 -24.52 -27.12 -10.42
CA GLU A 154 -25.60 -27.87 -9.78
C GLU A 154 -25.15 -28.52 -8.46
N ILE A 155 -23.94 -29.07 -8.43
CA ILE A 155 -23.38 -29.67 -7.21
C ILE A 155 -23.12 -28.58 -6.17
N LEU A 156 -22.53 -27.45 -6.56
CA LEU A 156 -22.28 -26.33 -5.66
C LEU A 156 -23.58 -25.79 -5.02
N GLN A 157 -24.66 -25.65 -5.79
CA GLN A 157 -25.94 -25.15 -5.28
C GLN A 157 -26.65 -26.17 -4.37
N ASN A 158 -26.39 -27.46 -4.56
CA ASN A 158 -27.00 -28.54 -3.78
C ASN A 158 -26.18 -28.96 -2.55
N LEU A 159 -24.99 -28.37 -2.33
CA LEU A 159 -24.21 -28.62 -1.12
C LEU A 159 -25.00 -28.20 0.12
N THR A 160 -25.14 -29.12 1.06
CA THR A 160 -25.74 -28.81 2.36
C THR A 160 -24.77 -27.95 3.18
N PRO A 161 -25.27 -27.17 4.16
CA PRO A 161 -24.40 -26.37 5.05
C PRO A 161 -23.31 -27.22 5.73
N ASP A 162 -23.61 -28.47 6.08
CA ASP A 162 -22.69 -29.39 6.73
C ASP A 162 -21.54 -29.85 5.81
N GLU A 163 -21.75 -29.87 4.50
CA GLU A 163 -20.72 -30.19 3.50
C GLU A 163 -19.91 -28.95 3.08
N LEU A 164 -20.53 -27.78 3.08
CA LEU A 164 -19.93 -26.53 2.66
C LEU A 164 -19.03 -25.91 3.74
N GLU A 165 -19.43 -25.95 5.00
CA GLU A 165 -18.69 -25.35 6.12
C GLU A 165 -17.25 -25.89 6.25
N PRO A 166 -16.98 -27.21 6.14
CA PRO A 166 -15.62 -27.74 6.15
C PRO A 166 -14.76 -27.24 4.98
N LEU A 167 -15.34 -27.04 3.80
CA LEU A 167 -14.64 -26.55 2.61
C LEU A 167 -14.27 -25.07 2.74
N VAL A 168 -15.22 -24.25 3.22
CA VAL A 168 -15.01 -22.83 3.51
C VAL A 168 -13.92 -22.69 4.58
N ARG A 169 -13.99 -23.47 5.67
CA ARG A 169 -12.99 -23.47 6.74
C ARG A 169 -11.62 -23.91 6.22
N MET A 170 -11.55 -24.93 5.38
CA MET A 170 -10.30 -25.39 4.76
C MET A 170 -9.63 -24.27 3.96
N VAL A 171 -10.39 -23.51 3.16
CA VAL A 171 -9.85 -22.41 2.37
C VAL A 171 -9.43 -21.24 3.27
N LYS A 172 -10.15 -20.97 4.35
CA LYS A 172 -9.76 -19.89 5.29
C LYS A 172 -8.51 -20.22 6.09
N GLU A 173 -8.37 -21.46 6.58
CA GLU A 173 -7.37 -21.83 7.59
C GLU A 173 -6.14 -22.54 7.01
N LYS A 174 -6.23 -23.26 5.89
CA LYS A 174 -5.13 -24.06 5.36
C LYS A 174 -4.47 -23.39 4.15
N PRO A 175 -3.13 -23.25 4.14
CA PRO A 175 -2.42 -22.74 2.98
C PRO A 175 -2.64 -23.65 1.76
N VAL A 176 -2.64 -23.06 0.57
CA VAL A 176 -2.71 -23.79 -0.70
C VAL A 176 -1.62 -24.88 -0.73
N PRO A 177 -1.98 -26.18 -0.80
CA PRO A 177 -1.00 -27.26 -0.89
C PRO A 177 0.01 -27.05 -2.04
N PRO A 178 1.28 -27.48 -1.90
CA PRO A 178 2.26 -27.40 -2.99
C PRO A 178 1.81 -28.14 -4.26
N ASP A 179 0.99 -29.18 -4.08
CA ASP A 179 0.43 -30.01 -5.15
C ASP A 179 -0.86 -29.42 -5.74
N THR A 180 -1.24 -28.18 -5.37
CA THR A 180 -2.41 -27.52 -5.95
C THR A 180 -2.22 -27.19 -7.40
N LEU A 181 -3.22 -27.57 -8.18
CA LEU A 181 -3.20 -27.58 -9.63
C LEU A 181 -2.82 -26.17 -10.14
N PRO A 182 -1.78 -26.05 -10.99
CA PRO A 182 -1.40 -24.77 -11.57
C PRO A 182 -2.53 -24.25 -12.45
N LEU A 183 -2.77 -22.93 -12.40
CA LEU A 183 -3.72 -22.29 -13.29
C LEU A 183 -3.23 -22.50 -14.72
N PRO A 184 -4.13 -22.75 -15.65
CA PRO A 184 -3.76 -22.95 -17.03
C PRO A 184 -3.31 -21.66 -17.71
N ALA A 185 -2.39 -21.81 -18.67
CA ALA A 185 -1.67 -20.75 -19.33
C ALA A 185 -2.57 -19.93 -20.29
N GLY A 186 -3.39 -19.05 -19.72
CA GLY A 186 -4.32 -18.18 -20.46
C GLY A 186 -4.13 -16.69 -20.19
N ASN A 187 -2.90 -16.23 -19.95
CA ASN A 187 -2.40 -14.90 -20.29
C ASN A 187 -0.90 -14.87 -19.97
N SER A 188 -0.13 -15.22 -21.00
CA SER A 188 1.32 -15.02 -21.16
C SER A 188 1.93 -14.05 -20.15
N LEU A 189 2.41 -14.59 -19.04
CA LEU A 189 3.46 -14.03 -18.15
C LEU A 189 3.96 -15.14 -17.19
N GLU A 190 3.14 -16.13 -16.84
CA GLU A 190 3.54 -17.22 -15.91
C GLU A 190 4.29 -18.39 -16.56
N SER A 191 4.14 -18.64 -17.87
CA SER A 191 4.83 -19.75 -18.56
C SER A 191 6.32 -19.48 -18.81
N GLU A 192 6.76 -18.24 -18.63
CA GLU A 192 8.18 -17.87 -18.65
C GLU A 192 8.79 -17.74 -17.23
N GLU A 193 8.00 -17.89 -16.16
CA GLU A 193 8.43 -17.71 -14.77
C GLU A 193 8.92 -19.00 -14.08
N ARG A 194 8.77 -20.17 -14.71
CA ARG A 194 9.39 -21.41 -14.18
C ARG A 194 10.87 -21.54 -14.51
N ASP A 195 11.39 -20.73 -15.43
CA ASP A 195 12.79 -20.73 -15.85
C ASP A 195 13.51 -19.38 -15.61
N ARG A 196 12.77 -18.36 -15.12
CA ARG A 196 13.35 -17.12 -14.61
C ARG A 196 13.44 -17.20 -13.08
N GLY A 197 14.59 -16.84 -12.52
CA GLY A 197 14.77 -16.71 -11.08
C GLY A 197 13.71 -15.82 -10.44
N ALA A 198 13.61 -15.86 -9.10
CA ALA A 198 12.68 -15.05 -8.32
C ALA A 198 12.59 -13.60 -8.85
N ILE A 199 11.36 -13.11 -9.08
CA ILE A 199 11.10 -11.73 -9.54
C ILE A 199 11.89 -10.77 -8.64
N THR A 200 12.76 -9.97 -9.25
CA THR A 200 13.59 -9.02 -8.51
C THR A 200 12.74 -7.87 -7.95
N ALA A 201 13.26 -7.17 -6.93
CA ALA A 201 12.61 -5.98 -6.39
C ALA A 201 12.33 -4.94 -7.51
N SER A 202 13.33 -4.73 -8.37
CA SER A 202 13.28 -3.80 -9.49
C SER A 202 12.14 -4.14 -10.46
N GLU A 203 12.09 -5.38 -10.94
CA GLU A 203 11.05 -5.86 -11.85
C GLU A 203 9.65 -5.75 -11.22
N LEU A 204 9.52 -6.13 -9.95
CA LEU A 204 8.23 -6.05 -9.24
C LEU A 204 7.73 -4.61 -9.13
N SER A 205 8.61 -3.68 -8.73
CA SER A 205 8.24 -2.27 -8.58
C SER A 205 7.88 -1.61 -9.92
N GLU A 206 8.59 -1.98 -10.98
CA GLU A 206 8.33 -1.52 -12.35
C GLU A 206 6.98 -2.06 -12.85
N ALA A 207 6.70 -3.35 -12.63
CA ALA A 207 5.45 -3.97 -13.02
C ALA A 207 4.24 -3.34 -12.28
N LEU A 208 4.36 -3.10 -10.96
CA LEU A 208 3.33 -2.38 -10.17
C LEU A 208 3.06 -0.98 -10.73
N ARG A 209 4.14 -0.27 -11.07
CA ARG A 209 4.06 1.09 -11.59
C ARG A 209 3.41 1.14 -12.98
N ASN A 210 3.74 0.19 -13.84
CA ASN A 210 3.19 0.06 -15.18
C ASN A 210 1.69 -0.27 -15.15
N LEU A 211 1.26 -1.18 -14.26
CA LEU A 211 -0.16 -1.46 -14.04
C LEU A 211 -0.93 -0.21 -13.62
N ILE A 212 -0.35 0.60 -12.73
CA ILE A 212 -0.97 1.87 -12.33
C ILE A 212 -1.02 2.89 -13.47
N MET A 213 0.02 3.01 -14.28
CA MET A 213 -0.04 3.89 -15.46
C MET A 213 -1.13 3.46 -16.41
N LYS A 214 -1.23 2.14 -16.64
CA LYS A 214 -2.29 1.57 -17.48
C LYS A 214 -3.67 1.88 -16.90
N LEU A 215 -3.87 1.66 -15.60
CA LEU A 215 -5.11 2.02 -14.91
C LEU A 215 -5.49 3.49 -15.12
N TYR A 216 -4.53 4.40 -14.92
CA TYR A 216 -4.73 5.83 -15.16
C TYR A 216 -5.14 6.11 -16.61
N SER A 217 -4.41 5.54 -17.57
CA SER A 217 -4.68 5.74 -19.00
C SER A 217 -6.06 5.23 -19.40
N ASP A 218 -6.45 4.04 -18.92
CA ASP A 218 -7.70 3.38 -19.29
C ASP A 218 -8.94 4.11 -18.73
N HIS A 219 -8.77 4.91 -17.67
CA HIS A 219 -9.85 5.60 -16.97
C HIS A 219 -9.73 7.13 -17.02
N LEU A 220 -8.81 7.66 -17.83
CA LEU A 220 -8.66 9.08 -18.07
C LEU A 220 -9.81 9.56 -18.99
N SER A 221 -10.44 10.67 -18.63
CA SER A 221 -11.46 11.31 -19.45
C SER A 221 -10.91 11.69 -20.83
N ALA A 222 -11.78 11.77 -21.84
CA ALA A 222 -11.39 12.11 -23.20
C ALA A 222 -10.73 13.50 -23.33
N ASP A 223 -11.00 14.42 -22.39
CA ASP A 223 -10.36 15.73 -22.32
C ASP A 223 -9.02 15.73 -21.55
N GLY A 224 -8.62 14.59 -20.99
CA GLY A 224 -7.39 14.41 -20.23
C GLY A 224 -7.38 15.06 -18.86
N LYS A 225 -8.53 15.55 -18.37
CA LYS A 225 -8.60 16.42 -17.17
C LYS A 225 -9.08 15.72 -15.91
N SER A 226 -9.78 14.59 -16.02
CA SER A 226 -10.29 13.84 -14.88
C SER A 226 -10.10 12.34 -15.06
N VAL A 227 -10.09 11.61 -13.95
CA VAL A 227 -9.91 10.17 -13.93
C VAL A 227 -11.10 9.54 -13.22
N ASP A 228 -11.74 8.54 -13.83
CA ASP A 228 -12.84 7.80 -13.21
C ASP A 228 -12.30 6.73 -12.24
N TYR A 229 -11.98 7.18 -11.02
CA TYR A 229 -11.49 6.31 -9.95
C TYR A 229 -12.50 5.22 -9.54
N LYS A 230 -13.80 5.45 -9.74
CA LYS A 230 -14.84 4.47 -9.38
C LYS A 230 -14.85 3.31 -10.36
N ALA A 231 -14.77 3.58 -11.66
CA ALA A 231 -14.59 2.55 -12.68
C ALA A 231 -13.23 1.85 -12.52
N MET A 232 -12.16 2.62 -12.26
CA MET A 232 -10.80 2.08 -12.07
C MET A 232 -10.74 1.00 -10.98
N SER A 233 -11.38 1.25 -9.83
CA SER A 233 -11.42 0.32 -8.68
C SER A 233 -12.14 -1.01 -8.95
N LYS A 234 -12.85 -1.13 -10.08
CA LYS A 234 -13.60 -2.33 -10.48
C LYS A 234 -12.99 -3.02 -11.70
N SER A 235 -11.85 -2.54 -12.19
CA SER A 235 -11.20 -3.09 -13.37
C SER A 235 -10.35 -4.32 -13.03
N THR A 236 -10.25 -5.25 -13.97
CA THR A 236 -9.37 -6.43 -13.85
C THR A 236 -7.89 -6.04 -13.73
N CYS A 237 -7.51 -4.90 -14.30
CA CYS A 237 -6.16 -4.35 -14.16
C CYS A 237 -5.87 -3.95 -12.69
N TYR A 238 -6.88 -3.50 -11.95
CA TYR A 238 -6.76 -3.15 -10.55
C TYR A 238 -6.70 -4.38 -9.64
N GLU A 239 -7.45 -5.43 -9.97
CA GLU A 239 -7.32 -6.73 -9.31
C GLU A 239 -5.90 -7.28 -9.47
N ARG A 240 -5.36 -7.28 -10.70
CA ARG A 240 -3.98 -7.70 -10.98
C ARG A 240 -2.94 -6.85 -10.25
N TYR A 241 -3.18 -5.55 -10.13
CA TYR A 241 -2.33 -4.67 -9.33
C TYR A 241 -2.31 -5.09 -7.85
N CYS A 242 -3.48 -5.39 -7.28
CA CYS A 242 -3.59 -5.83 -5.89
C CYS A 242 -2.85 -7.17 -5.68
N GLU A 243 -3.02 -8.13 -6.59
CA GLU A 243 -2.31 -9.41 -6.56
C GLU A 243 -0.79 -9.22 -6.61
N LEU A 244 -0.32 -8.36 -7.52
CA LEU A 244 1.11 -8.08 -7.65
C LEU A 244 1.67 -7.40 -6.40
N ALA A 245 0.89 -6.52 -5.76
CA ALA A 245 1.31 -5.81 -4.55
C ALA A 245 1.55 -6.77 -3.37
N VAL A 246 0.88 -7.92 -3.33
CA VAL A 246 1.11 -8.96 -2.31
C VAL A 246 2.54 -9.49 -2.36
N TYR A 247 3.19 -9.51 -3.53
CA TYR A 247 4.58 -9.99 -3.64
C TYR A 247 5.60 -9.07 -2.97
N LEU A 248 5.25 -7.80 -2.68
CA LEU A 248 6.13 -6.88 -1.96
C LEU A 248 6.60 -7.43 -0.61
N GLN A 249 5.75 -8.23 0.06
CA GLN A 249 6.07 -8.81 1.36
C GLN A 249 7.29 -9.76 1.32
N ARG A 250 7.64 -10.30 0.13
CA ARG A 250 8.71 -11.28 -0.06
C ARG A 250 10.00 -10.67 -0.63
N VAL A 251 10.02 -9.37 -0.90
CA VAL A 251 11.17 -8.70 -1.50
C VAL A 251 12.35 -8.64 -0.52
N GLU A 252 13.54 -8.98 -1.00
CA GLU A 252 14.78 -8.74 -0.27
C GLU A 252 15.24 -7.29 -0.46
N LEU A 253 15.31 -6.52 0.63
CA LEU A 253 15.63 -5.08 0.58
C LEU A 253 17.10 -4.76 0.88
N LEU A 254 17.79 -5.62 1.64
CA LEU A 254 19.14 -5.34 2.13
C LEU A 254 20.22 -5.56 1.07
N SER A 255 19.95 -6.41 0.07
CA SER A 255 20.85 -6.68 -1.05
C SER A 255 20.79 -5.63 -2.17
N LEU A 256 19.80 -4.71 -2.12
CA LEU A 256 19.62 -3.69 -3.14
C LEU A 256 20.76 -2.67 -3.14
N SER A 257 21.31 -2.40 -4.32
CA SER A 257 22.18 -1.26 -4.58
C SER A 257 21.46 0.07 -4.32
N HIS A 258 22.23 1.17 -4.30
CA HIS A 258 21.67 2.50 -4.09
C HIS A 258 20.62 2.86 -5.15
N GLU A 259 20.95 2.60 -6.42
CA GLU A 259 20.10 2.90 -7.58
C GLU A 259 18.84 2.03 -7.60
N GLU A 260 18.97 0.73 -7.31
CA GLU A 260 17.82 -0.19 -7.21
C GLU A 260 16.88 0.23 -6.09
N ARG A 261 17.43 0.59 -4.94
CA ARG A 261 16.64 1.03 -3.79
C ARG A 261 15.87 2.31 -4.08
N LEU A 262 16.52 3.30 -4.72
CA LEU A 262 15.87 4.53 -5.14
C LEU A 262 14.71 4.24 -6.10
N ALA A 263 14.98 3.52 -7.19
CA ALA A 263 13.96 3.20 -8.19
C ALA A 263 12.78 2.42 -7.57
N PHE A 264 13.10 1.40 -6.77
CA PHE A 264 12.12 0.57 -6.07
C PHE A 264 11.18 1.40 -5.20
N PHE A 265 11.72 2.16 -4.24
CA PHE A 265 10.90 2.88 -3.27
C PHE A 265 10.15 4.06 -3.90
N ILE A 266 10.69 4.72 -4.93
CA ILE A 266 9.97 5.77 -5.67
C ILE A 266 8.78 5.17 -6.43
N ASN A 267 8.99 4.06 -7.13
CA ASN A 267 7.92 3.38 -7.86
C ASN A 267 6.84 2.86 -6.91
N VAL A 268 7.23 2.21 -5.80
CA VAL A 268 6.30 1.69 -4.79
C VAL A 268 5.55 2.81 -4.08
N TYR A 269 6.22 3.92 -3.73
CA TYR A 269 5.55 5.09 -3.15
C TYR A 269 4.48 5.64 -4.10
N ASN A 270 4.86 5.91 -5.34
CA ASN A 270 3.94 6.43 -6.35
C ASN A 270 2.76 5.49 -6.58
N ALA A 271 3.02 4.19 -6.55
CA ALA A 271 2.00 3.17 -6.66
C ALA A 271 1.04 3.17 -5.45
N LEU A 272 1.59 3.23 -4.24
CA LEU A 272 0.84 3.20 -2.98
C LEU A 272 -0.05 4.42 -2.80
N VAL A 273 0.38 5.62 -3.23
CA VAL A 273 -0.45 6.84 -3.19
C VAL A 273 -1.76 6.62 -3.96
N ILE A 274 -1.64 6.08 -5.18
CA ILE A 274 -2.77 5.84 -6.07
C ILE A 274 -3.68 4.75 -5.51
N HIS A 275 -3.09 3.65 -5.06
CA HIS A 275 -3.85 2.58 -4.43
C HIS A 275 -4.62 3.09 -3.20
N GLY A 276 -3.97 3.91 -2.37
CA GLY A 276 -4.59 4.56 -1.23
C GLY A 276 -5.79 5.41 -1.64
N TYR A 277 -5.69 6.20 -2.71
CA TYR A 277 -6.83 6.98 -3.22
C TYR A 277 -7.98 6.12 -3.74
N LEU A 278 -7.68 5.01 -4.42
CA LEU A 278 -8.71 4.08 -4.88
C LEU A 278 -9.44 3.40 -3.72
N ARG A 279 -8.74 3.06 -2.63
CA ARG A 279 -9.32 2.37 -1.49
C ARG A 279 -10.00 3.29 -0.47
N LEU A 280 -9.40 4.44 -0.18
CA LEU A 280 -9.79 5.32 0.93
C LEU A 280 -10.42 6.63 0.46
N GLY A 281 -10.34 6.94 -0.83
CA GLY A 281 -10.72 8.23 -1.39
C GLY A 281 -9.68 9.32 -1.17
N PHE A 282 -9.94 10.49 -1.74
CA PHE A 282 -9.05 11.65 -1.65
C PHE A 282 -9.17 12.36 -0.29
N PRO A 283 -8.05 12.75 0.32
CA PRO A 283 -8.08 13.58 1.52
C PRO A 283 -8.62 14.96 1.19
N LYS A 284 -9.71 15.36 1.85
CA LYS A 284 -10.40 16.64 1.59
C LYS A 284 -9.87 17.81 2.42
N ASN A 285 -9.03 17.53 3.42
CA ASN A 285 -8.45 18.53 4.31
C ASN A 285 -7.08 18.10 4.84
N MET A 286 -6.37 19.03 5.48
CA MET A 286 -5.01 18.81 5.97
C MET A 286 -4.90 17.66 6.97
N TRP A 287 -5.91 17.46 7.83
CA TRP A 287 -5.88 16.38 8.82
C TRP A 287 -6.08 15.00 8.17
N GLN A 288 -7.01 14.88 7.22
CA GLN A 288 -7.17 13.67 6.42
C GLN A 288 -5.91 13.37 5.61
N ARG A 289 -5.24 14.40 5.08
CA ARG A 289 -3.97 14.26 4.37
C ARG A 289 -2.87 13.76 5.30
N TYR A 290 -2.73 14.36 6.49
CA TYR A 290 -1.81 13.87 7.52
C TYR A 290 -2.07 12.39 7.83
N ARG A 291 -3.33 12.01 8.08
CA ARG A 291 -3.69 10.60 8.33
C ARG A 291 -3.38 9.70 7.13
N PHE A 292 -3.64 10.16 5.91
CA PHE A 292 -3.36 9.39 4.70
C PHE A 292 -1.86 9.01 4.63
N PHE A 293 -0.96 9.99 4.73
CA PHE A 293 0.47 9.74 4.60
C PHE A 293 1.07 8.94 5.78
N ASN A 294 0.47 9.01 6.97
CA ASN A 294 0.96 8.29 8.16
C ASN A 294 0.35 6.90 8.38
N TYR A 295 -0.70 6.50 7.65
CA TYR A 295 -1.37 5.20 7.87
C TYR A 295 -1.45 4.33 6.60
N VAL A 296 -1.51 4.93 5.41
CA VAL A 296 -1.49 4.17 4.16
C VAL A 296 -0.11 3.53 4.00
N SER A 297 -0.10 2.20 3.92
CA SER A 297 1.12 1.40 4.03
C SER A 297 1.06 0.10 3.22
N TYR A 298 2.24 -0.45 2.96
CA TYR A 298 2.43 -1.82 2.48
C TYR A 298 3.32 -2.62 3.42
N LEU A 299 3.12 -3.94 3.41
CA LEU A 299 4.07 -4.91 3.95
C LEU A 299 5.14 -5.17 2.88
N ILE A 300 6.38 -4.75 3.14
CA ILE A 300 7.49 -4.86 2.19
C ILE A 300 8.65 -5.57 2.90
N GLY A 301 9.08 -6.72 2.36
CA GLY A 301 10.17 -7.50 2.96
C GLY A 301 9.95 -7.87 4.43
N GLY A 302 8.70 -8.11 4.83
CA GLY A 302 8.31 -8.46 6.20
C GLY A 302 8.09 -7.29 7.16
N GLU A 303 8.30 -6.04 6.75
CA GLU A 303 8.11 -4.85 7.58
C GLU A 303 7.05 -3.91 6.98
N VAL A 304 6.33 -3.18 7.82
CA VAL A 304 5.30 -2.23 7.37
C VAL A 304 5.93 -0.88 7.03
N PHE A 305 5.68 -0.38 5.83
CA PHE A 305 6.14 0.93 5.36
C PHE A 305 4.95 1.80 4.98
N THR A 306 4.76 2.88 5.72
CA THR A 306 3.83 3.95 5.34
C THR A 306 4.42 4.83 4.24
N LEU A 307 3.59 5.65 3.57
CA LEU A 307 4.10 6.67 2.65
C LEU A 307 5.13 7.60 3.33
N GLN A 308 4.84 7.99 4.57
CA GLN A 308 5.74 8.79 5.40
C GLN A 308 7.08 8.08 5.66
N ASP A 309 7.04 6.77 5.94
CA ASP A 309 8.24 5.95 6.17
C ASP A 309 9.09 5.81 4.91
N ILE A 310 8.46 5.62 3.75
CA ILE A 310 9.19 5.51 2.48
C ILE A 310 9.86 6.84 2.12
N GLU A 311 9.12 7.94 2.13
CA GLU A 311 9.66 9.25 1.78
C GLU A 311 10.72 9.69 2.79
N ASN A 312 10.35 9.79 4.07
CA ASN A 312 11.17 10.48 5.06
C ASN A 312 12.14 9.53 5.79
N GLY A 313 11.73 8.27 5.95
CA GLY A 313 12.50 7.22 6.60
C GLY A 313 13.55 6.65 5.65
N VAL A 314 13.13 6.22 4.47
CA VAL A 314 14.01 5.55 3.50
C VAL A 314 14.73 6.55 2.59
N LEU A 315 13.97 7.27 1.76
CA LEU A 315 14.52 8.08 0.66
C LEU A 315 15.21 9.38 1.13
N ARG A 316 14.79 9.93 2.27
CA ARG A 316 15.43 11.10 2.89
C ARG A 316 16.43 10.75 3.99
N GLY A 317 16.86 9.48 4.11
CA GLY A 317 17.85 9.07 5.11
C GLY A 317 17.41 9.32 6.56
N ASN A 318 16.18 8.90 6.88
CA ASN A 318 15.58 9.02 8.21
C ASN A 318 15.57 10.46 8.76
N ARG A 319 15.17 11.42 7.91
CA ARG A 319 14.96 12.82 8.26
C ARG A 319 13.53 13.05 8.78
N LYS A 320 13.35 14.14 9.55
CA LYS A 320 12.01 14.53 10.02
C LYS A 320 11.17 15.01 8.84
N GLY A 321 9.93 14.55 8.77
CA GLY A 321 8.96 15.01 7.79
C GLY A 321 8.33 16.35 8.15
N ILE A 322 7.53 16.88 7.22
CA ILE A 322 6.74 18.10 7.45
C ILE A 322 5.74 17.84 8.58
N ALA A 323 5.67 18.77 9.54
CA ALA A 323 4.79 18.69 10.70
C ALA A 323 5.01 17.45 11.60
N GLN A 324 6.17 16.79 11.48
CA GLN A 324 6.55 15.67 12.36
C GLN A 324 7.55 16.12 13.42
N LEU A 325 7.32 15.69 14.66
CA LEU A 325 8.21 16.01 15.79
C LEU A 325 9.42 15.07 15.84
N LEU A 326 9.24 13.82 15.38
CA LEU A 326 10.21 12.73 15.49
C LEU A 326 10.65 12.23 14.10
N LYS A 327 11.79 11.54 14.09
CA LYS A 327 12.24 10.80 12.90
C LYS A 327 11.34 9.58 12.70
N PRO A 328 11.09 9.13 11.45
CA PRO A 328 10.27 7.95 11.18
C PRO A 328 10.78 6.70 11.89
N PHE A 329 12.10 6.46 11.86
CA PHE A 329 12.70 5.25 12.42
C PHE A 329 13.55 5.57 13.65
N SER A 330 13.34 4.79 14.72
CA SER A 330 14.19 4.81 15.91
C SER A 330 15.54 4.11 15.64
N LYS A 331 16.50 4.22 16.57
CA LYS A 331 17.81 3.57 16.43
C LYS A 331 17.73 2.03 16.38
N ASN A 332 16.68 1.45 16.97
CA ASN A 332 16.49 0.01 17.04
C ASN A 332 15.46 -0.50 16.02
N ASP A 333 14.93 0.39 15.17
CA ASP A 333 13.97 0.03 14.15
C ASP A 333 14.68 -0.73 13.02
N PRO A 334 14.26 -1.97 12.68
CA PRO A 334 14.93 -2.76 11.65
C PRO A 334 14.88 -2.08 10.28
N ARG A 335 13.86 -1.26 10.00
CA ARG A 335 13.68 -0.54 8.72
C ARG A 335 14.77 0.53 8.51
N LEU A 336 15.45 0.97 9.58
CA LEU A 336 16.55 1.92 9.48
C LEU A 336 17.70 1.40 8.61
N GLN A 337 17.91 0.08 8.54
CA GLN A 337 18.96 -0.54 7.72
C GLN A 337 18.71 -0.35 6.21
N VAL A 338 17.46 -0.10 5.83
CA VAL A 338 17.06 0.16 4.44
C VAL A 338 17.26 1.62 4.07
N ALA A 339 17.32 2.53 5.05
CA ALA A 339 17.42 3.96 4.78
C ALA A 339 18.67 4.32 3.96
N LEU A 340 18.53 5.32 3.08
CA LEU A 340 19.67 5.86 2.35
C LEU A 340 20.66 6.52 3.33
N PRO A 341 21.99 6.39 3.11
CA PRO A 341 22.99 7.04 3.95
C PRO A 341 22.82 8.56 3.99
N GLU A 342 22.48 9.15 2.85
CA GLU A 342 22.21 10.58 2.68
C GLU A 342 20.85 10.77 2.00
N ALA A 343 20.21 11.91 2.26
CA ALA A 343 18.96 12.25 1.60
C ALA A 343 19.19 12.53 0.11
N GLU A 344 18.36 11.94 -0.74
CA GLU A 344 18.34 12.25 -2.19
C GLU A 344 17.36 13.41 -2.45
N PRO A 345 17.81 14.65 -2.70
CA PRO A 345 16.91 15.80 -2.83
C PRO A 345 16.04 15.74 -4.09
N LEU A 346 16.46 14.99 -5.13
CA LEU A 346 15.73 14.93 -6.38
C LEU A 346 14.42 14.11 -6.28
N ILE A 347 14.23 13.31 -5.22
CA ILE A 347 12.97 12.58 -5.02
C ILE A 347 11.76 13.52 -4.92
N HIS A 348 11.97 14.77 -4.46
CA HIS A 348 10.93 15.79 -4.32
C HIS A 348 10.24 16.14 -5.64
N PHE A 349 10.89 15.84 -6.77
CA PHE A 349 10.35 16.04 -8.13
C PHE A 349 9.88 14.73 -8.77
N ALA A 350 9.96 13.61 -8.06
CA ALA A 350 9.63 12.28 -8.54
C ALA A 350 8.45 11.63 -7.78
N LEU A 351 8.28 12.00 -6.51
CA LEU A 351 7.21 11.51 -5.67
C LEU A 351 5.90 12.27 -5.97
N ASN A 352 4.87 11.52 -6.33
CA ASN A 352 3.52 12.04 -6.53
C ASN A 352 2.90 12.32 -5.15
N CYS A 353 2.70 13.57 -4.79
CA CYS A 353 1.99 13.94 -3.56
C CYS A 353 0.46 13.99 -3.75
N GLY A 354 -0.05 13.63 -4.93
CA GLY A 354 -1.48 13.62 -5.28
C GLY A 354 -2.14 14.99 -5.38
N ALA A 355 -1.34 16.06 -5.53
CA ALA A 355 -1.82 17.41 -5.80
C ALA A 355 -1.88 17.67 -7.32
N LYS A 356 -2.70 18.66 -7.73
CA LYS A 356 -2.88 19.06 -9.13
C LYS A 356 -1.60 19.44 -9.88
N GLY A 357 -0.55 19.84 -9.15
CA GLY A 357 0.76 20.23 -9.70
C GLY A 357 1.83 19.13 -9.73
N CYS A 358 1.49 17.85 -9.54
CA CYS A 358 2.48 16.78 -9.57
C CYS A 358 3.01 16.54 -11.01
N PRO A 359 4.32 16.31 -11.17
CA PRO A 359 4.91 16.01 -12.47
C PRO A 359 4.32 14.71 -13.07
N PRO A 360 4.32 14.56 -14.42
CA PRO A 360 3.78 13.37 -15.07
C PRO A 360 4.48 12.13 -14.52
N ILE A 361 3.69 11.14 -14.12
CA ILE A 361 4.22 9.98 -13.42
C ILE A 361 5.10 9.19 -14.41
N ARG A 362 6.41 9.10 -14.13
CA ARG A 362 7.38 8.33 -14.92
C ARG A 362 7.63 6.96 -14.28
N ALA A 363 8.09 6.01 -15.08
CA ALA A 363 8.66 4.77 -14.56
C ALA A 363 10.13 5.02 -14.29
N TYR A 364 10.59 4.65 -13.11
CA TYR A 364 11.99 4.82 -12.73
C TYR A 364 12.70 3.47 -12.77
N THR A 365 13.85 3.41 -13.44
CA THR A 365 14.63 2.18 -13.57
C THR A 365 15.96 2.35 -12.87
N PRO A 366 16.54 1.29 -12.26
CA PRO A 366 17.84 1.39 -11.60
C PRO A 366 18.93 1.91 -12.54
N LYS A 367 18.89 1.50 -13.81
CA LYS A 367 19.87 1.88 -14.83
C LYS A 367 19.94 3.39 -15.10
N ASP A 368 18.79 4.07 -15.09
CA ASP A 368 18.67 5.46 -15.52
C ASP A 368 18.13 6.40 -14.43
N ILE A 369 17.96 5.92 -13.20
CA ILE A 369 17.32 6.67 -12.10
C ILE A 369 17.88 8.08 -11.94
N GLY A 370 19.20 8.24 -11.93
CA GLY A 370 19.84 9.54 -11.76
C GLY A 370 19.52 10.52 -12.90
N SER A 371 19.50 10.07 -14.15
CA SER A 371 19.16 10.93 -15.29
C SER A 371 17.68 11.25 -15.32
N GLN A 372 16.81 10.28 -14.98
CA GLN A 372 15.37 10.45 -14.89
C GLN A 372 14.98 11.46 -13.80
N LEU A 373 15.61 11.37 -12.63
CA LEU A 373 15.43 12.32 -11.51
C LEU A 373 15.91 13.73 -11.86
N ARG A 374 17.09 13.86 -12.48
CA ARG A 374 17.58 15.16 -12.97
C ARG A 374 16.64 15.78 -13.99
N THR A 375 16.17 14.99 -14.95
CA THR A 375 15.23 15.47 -15.98
C THR A 375 13.92 15.96 -15.35
N ALA A 376 13.43 15.28 -14.31
CA ALA A 376 12.23 15.72 -13.58
C ALA A 376 12.46 17.04 -12.84
N ALA A 377 13.60 17.20 -12.17
CA ALA A 377 13.98 18.43 -11.49
C ALA A 377 14.16 19.60 -12.48
N GLU A 378 14.84 19.37 -13.60
CA GLU A 378 15.02 20.37 -14.66
C GLU A 378 13.68 20.84 -15.22
N ALA A 379 12.77 19.91 -15.54
CA ALA A 379 11.45 20.24 -16.04
C ALA A 379 10.64 21.07 -15.03
N PHE A 380 10.73 20.70 -13.75
CA PHE A 380 10.05 21.42 -12.66
C PHE A 380 10.60 22.84 -12.48
N LEU A 381 11.93 23.01 -12.44
CA LEU A 381 12.58 24.31 -12.27
C LEU A 381 12.38 25.26 -13.46
N GLU A 382 12.15 24.70 -14.65
CA GLU A 382 11.85 25.49 -15.85
C GLU A 382 10.40 25.96 -15.90
N ALA A 383 9.48 25.23 -15.27
CA ALA A 383 8.10 25.68 -15.11
C ALA A 383 8.02 26.87 -14.14
N ASP A 384 7.07 27.77 -14.39
CA ASP A 384 6.88 28.95 -13.54
C ASP A 384 6.31 28.60 -12.16
N ASP A 385 5.69 27.42 -12.02
CA ASP A 385 5.25 26.88 -10.72
C ASP A 385 6.43 26.40 -9.85
N GLY A 386 7.59 26.14 -10.46
CA GLY A 386 8.79 25.68 -9.76
C GLY A 386 9.74 26.80 -9.37
N CYS A 387 10.10 27.66 -10.34
CA CYS A 387 11.05 28.76 -10.15
C CYS A 387 10.77 29.95 -11.09
N ILE A 388 10.67 31.15 -10.51
CA ILE A 388 10.57 32.42 -11.24
C ILE A 388 11.73 33.32 -10.79
N VAL A 389 12.50 33.81 -11.77
CA VAL A 389 13.63 34.71 -11.54
C VAL A 389 13.25 36.12 -11.98
N ASP A 390 13.07 37.03 -11.03
CA ASP A 390 12.80 38.45 -11.28
C ASP A 390 14.10 39.25 -11.13
N SER A 391 14.76 39.48 -12.27
CA SER A 391 16.03 40.21 -12.31
C SER A 391 15.89 41.69 -11.91
N MET A 392 14.72 42.29 -12.16
CA MET A 392 14.47 43.71 -11.84
C MET A 392 14.30 43.92 -10.33
N LYS A 393 13.58 43.02 -9.67
CA LYS A 393 13.36 43.08 -8.21
C LYS A 393 14.43 42.38 -7.38
N ARG A 394 15.41 41.75 -8.04
CA ARG A 394 16.44 40.91 -7.41
C ARG A 394 15.83 39.81 -6.53
N GLU A 395 14.77 39.19 -7.03
CA GLU A 395 13.96 38.21 -6.29
C GLU A 395 13.88 36.89 -7.04
N VAL A 396 14.03 35.78 -6.32
CA VAL A 396 13.76 34.43 -6.83
C VAL A 396 12.57 33.87 -6.07
N LYS A 397 11.49 33.57 -6.80
CA LYS A 397 10.31 32.91 -6.25
C LYS A 397 10.40 31.42 -6.52
N LEU A 398 10.34 30.62 -5.46
CA LEU A 398 10.45 29.17 -5.49
C LEU A 398 9.16 28.51 -5.02
N SER A 399 8.92 27.28 -5.47
CA SER A 399 7.85 26.44 -4.91
C SER A 399 8.02 26.23 -3.40
N GLN A 400 6.91 26.02 -2.67
CA GLN A 400 6.94 25.73 -1.23
C GLN A 400 7.73 24.48 -0.86
N ILE A 401 7.96 23.56 -1.81
CA ILE A 401 8.76 22.36 -1.57
C ILE A 401 10.16 22.70 -1.06
N PHE A 402 10.76 23.79 -1.58
CA PHE A 402 12.05 24.30 -1.14
C PHE A 402 12.02 24.95 0.25
N LYS A 403 10.84 25.39 0.71
CA LYS A 403 10.63 25.89 2.07
C LYS A 403 10.50 24.75 3.05
N TRP A 404 9.66 23.77 2.74
CA TRP A 404 9.35 22.66 3.63
C TRP A 404 10.53 21.71 3.83
N TYR A 405 11.27 21.47 2.75
CA TYR A 405 12.42 20.56 2.74
C TYR A 405 13.75 21.31 2.56
N LYS A 406 13.84 22.54 3.09
CA LYS A 406 15.03 23.41 2.95
C LYS A 406 16.35 22.71 3.30
N ALA A 407 16.31 21.80 4.27
CA ALA A 407 17.48 21.03 4.70
C ALA A 407 18.00 20.03 3.66
N ASP A 408 17.16 19.62 2.71
CA ASP A 408 17.57 18.73 1.63
C ASP A 408 18.27 19.51 0.50
N PHE A 409 18.06 20.83 0.43
CA PHE A 409 18.61 21.70 -0.60
C PHE A 409 19.78 22.59 -0.11
N GLY A 410 20.29 22.35 1.11
CA GLY A 410 21.48 23.01 1.63
C GLY A 410 21.28 23.98 2.79
N ASP A 411 20.09 24.02 3.41
CA ASP A 411 19.77 24.76 4.67
C ASP A 411 19.80 26.30 4.62
N THR A 412 20.62 26.90 3.75
CA THR A 412 20.71 28.36 3.57
C THR A 412 20.17 28.79 2.22
N ASP A 413 19.72 30.04 2.10
CA ASP A 413 19.20 30.56 0.82
C ASP A 413 20.27 30.56 -0.27
N GLU A 414 21.53 30.83 0.09
CA GLU A 414 22.66 30.77 -0.84
C GLU A 414 22.89 29.35 -1.37
N LYS A 415 22.95 28.36 -0.48
CA LYS A 415 23.15 26.96 -0.87
C LYS A 415 21.95 26.44 -1.67
N LEU A 416 20.74 26.82 -1.29
CA LEU A 416 19.51 26.53 -2.03
C LEU A 416 19.56 27.09 -3.45
N LEU A 417 19.91 28.36 -3.63
CA LEU A 417 19.97 28.98 -4.95
C LEU A 417 21.08 28.39 -5.81
N ASN A 418 22.23 28.04 -5.22
CA ASN A 418 23.29 27.32 -5.91
C ASN A 418 22.83 25.89 -6.31
N TRP A 419 22.10 25.20 -5.44
CA TRP A 419 21.50 23.92 -5.74
C TRP A 419 20.53 24.03 -6.93
N VAL A 420 19.63 25.02 -6.90
CA VAL A 420 18.70 25.29 -8.00
C VAL A 420 19.47 25.56 -9.30
N LEU A 421 20.46 26.45 -9.28
CA LEU A 421 21.27 26.78 -10.45
C LEU A 421 21.92 25.55 -11.08
N ASN A 422 22.44 24.64 -10.25
CA ASN A 422 23.12 23.42 -10.71
C ASN A 422 22.16 22.40 -11.34
N HIS A 423 20.88 22.41 -10.97
CA HIS A 423 19.86 21.47 -11.46
C HIS A 423 18.89 22.08 -12.49
N MET A 424 19.14 23.32 -12.93
CA MET A 424 18.46 23.89 -14.09
C MET A 424 19.11 23.43 -15.39
N ARG A 425 18.30 23.18 -16.43
CA ARG A 425 18.81 23.00 -17.80
C ARG A 425 19.44 24.30 -18.31
N ALA A 426 20.20 24.21 -19.40
CA ALA A 426 20.69 25.41 -20.08
C ALA A 426 19.51 26.24 -20.64
N SER A 427 19.22 27.39 -20.02
CA SER A 427 18.12 28.27 -20.38
C SER A 427 18.45 29.74 -20.07
N GLN A 428 17.68 30.67 -20.64
CA GLN A 428 17.79 32.09 -20.29
C GLN A 428 17.54 32.31 -18.79
N LYS A 429 16.61 31.54 -18.19
CA LYS A 429 16.28 31.57 -16.76
C LYS A 429 17.51 31.22 -15.91
N LYS A 430 18.28 30.19 -16.30
CA LYS A 430 19.54 29.80 -15.64
C LYS A 430 20.61 30.89 -15.74
N THR A 431 20.75 31.51 -16.92
CA THR A 431 21.69 32.62 -17.13
C THR A 431 21.32 33.83 -16.26
N SER A 432 20.04 34.20 -16.22
CA SER A 432 19.54 35.27 -15.36
C SER A 432 19.82 35.00 -13.88
N LEU A 433 19.56 33.77 -13.40
CA LEU A 433 19.86 33.39 -12.02
C LEU A 433 21.36 33.47 -11.72
N LYS A 434 22.20 32.99 -12.65
CA LYS A 434 23.67 33.04 -12.50
C LYS A 434 24.18 34.48 -12.36
N THR A 435 23.69 35.40 -13.19
CA THR A 435 24.04 36.84 -13.12
C THR A 435 23.52 37.48 -11.84
N LEU A 436 22.33 37.10 -11.40
CA LEU A 436 21.72 37.61 -10.18
C LEU A 436 22.51 37.18 -8.93
N LEU A 437 23.02 35.94 -8.92
CA LEU A 437 23.89 35.42 -7.86
C LEU A 437 25.27 36.09 -7.84
N SER A 438 25.86 36.42 -9.00
CA SER A 438 27.18 37.08 -9.04
C SER A 438 27.15 38.54 -8.58
N THR A 439 25.99 39.21 -8.62
CA THR A 439 25.81 40.60 -8.17
C THR A 439 25.45 40.73 -6.68
N GLY A 440 25.35 39.61 -5.96
CA GLY A 440 25.09 39.52 -4.52
C GLY A 440 23.63 39.75 -4.13
N ASN A 441 23.31 39.64 -2.83
CA ASN A 441 22.05 40.03 -2.17
C ASN A 441 20.74 39.70 -2.95
N VAL A 442 20.34 38.43 -2.93
CA VAL A 442 19.15 37.90 -3.60
C VAL A 442 18.06 37.59 -2.58
N LYS A 443 16.85 38.09 -2.81
CA LYS A 443 15.71 37.77 -1.96
C LYS A 443 15.01 36.50 -2.42
N VAL A 444 14.92 35.50 -1.55
CA VAL A 444 14.12 34.29 -1.80
C VAL A 444 12.69 34.50 -1.31
N ARG A 445 11.70 34.17 -2.15
CA ARG A 445 10.28 34.09 -1.77
C ARG A 445 9.70 32.76 -2.17
N TYR A 446 8.58 32.40 -1.53
CA TYR A 446 7.88 31.16 -1.81
C TYR A 446 6.49 31.44 -2.38
N MET A 447 6.15 30.74 -3.47
CA MET A 447 4.87 30.85 -4.14
C MET A 447 3.76 30.19 -3.30
N PRO A 448 2.50 30.64 -3.39
CA PRO A 448 1.38 29.93 -2.78
C PRO A 448 1.25 28.53 -3.40
N TYR A 449 0.97 27.52 -2.59
CA TYR A 449 0.80 26.14 -3.06
C TYR A 449 -0.66 25.74 -2.97
N ASP A 450 -1.24 25.35 -4.10
CA ASP A 450 -2.62 24.85 -4.15
C ASP A 450 -2.65 23.36 -3.79
N TRP A 451 -3.34 23.03 -2.71
CA TRP A 451 -3.51 21.66 -2.23
C TRP A 451 -4.74 20.96 -2.83
N SER A 452 -5.46 21.60 -3.75
CA SER A 452 -6.65 21.04 -4.39
C SER A 452 -6.31 19.80 -5.26
N THR A 453 -7.24 18.84 -5.31
CA THR A 453 -7.12 17.59 -6.07
C THR A 453 -7.76 17.70 -7.46
N ASN A 454 -7.23 16.98 -8.46
CA ASN A 454 -7.80 16.87 -9.81
C ASN A 454 -8.97 15.87 -9.88
N SER A 455 -9.92 15.95 -8.96
CA SER A 455 -11.11 15.09 -8.97
C SER A 455 -12.32 15.88 -9.47
N SER A 456 -12.88 15.47 -10.61
CA SER A 456 -14.29 15.81 -10.92
C SER A 456 -15.18 14.94 -10.03
N HIS A 457 -16.14 15.58 -9.36
CA HIS A 457 -17.10 14.92 -8.48
C HIS A 457 -18.00 13.91 -9.20
#